data_AF-A0A4V6NL56-F1
#
_entry.id   AF-A0A4V6NL56-F1
#
_cell.length_a   1.000
_cell.length_b   1.000
_cell.length_c   1.000
_cell.angle_alpha   90.00
_cell.angle_beta   90.00
_cell.angle_gamma   90.00
#
_symmetry.space_group_name_H-M   'P 1'
#
loop_
_entity.id
_entity.type
_entity.pdbx_description
1 polymer ?
#
loop_
_entity_poly.entity_id
_entity_poly.type
_entity_poly.pdbx_seq_one_letter_code
_entity_poly.pdbx_strand_id
1 'polypeptide(L)'
;MTRSIGDLRNCADVHLARYLDPDHRTPRAFHAYDGPGEDPDPLTALDMLAPVLLSVRLTYADILPMFAKTGHHRDLRTAMEAVLTDPACRNADFLTIDLDNPRGPWARVRHAFEASYPVHNIKVVKVSKILHRKRPKLVPIYDRELYRYYVGPPTDRWTAHQDLWPLLQADLRVHQEWLTQVTARHQPENAAELTLLRAADIVVWEHQVAPTSACTDSA
;
A
#
# COMPACT_ATOMS: atom_id res chain seq x y z
N MET A 1 -18.28 8.83 -14.00
CA MET A 1 -17.20 8.04 -14.63
C MET A 1 -16.22 7.68 -13.54
N THR A 2 -16.05 6.39 -13.27
CA THR A 2 -15.02 5.89 -12.35
C THR A 2 -13.67 6.04 -13.04
N ARG A 3 -12.67 6.65 -12.39
CA ARG A 3 -11.32 6.73 -12.95
C ARG A 3 -10.69 5.34 -12.99
N SER A 4 -9.78 5.13 -13.92
CA SER A 4 -9.06 3.87 -14.10
C SER A 4 -7.55 4.13 -14.14
N ILE A 5 -6.73 3.21 -13.65
CA ILE A 5 -5.29 3.25 -13.84
C ILE A 5 -4.90 3.21 -15.32
N GLY A 6 -5.77 2.67 -16.17
CA GLY A 6 -5.61 2.70 -17.63
C GLY A 6 -5.51 4.12 -18.19
N ASP A 7 -6.12 5.10 -17.53
CA ASP A 7 -6.04 6.53 -17.91
C ASP A 7 -4.62 7.10 -17.73
N LEU A 8 -3.76 6.42 -16.96
CA LEU A 8 -2.41 6.88 -16.61
C LEU A 8 -1.31 6.24 -17.47
N ARG A 9 -1.68 5.48 -18.50
CA ARG A 9 -0.72 4.75 -19.38
C ARG A 9 0.40 5.63 -19.91
N ASN A 10 0.08 6.84 -20.33
CA ASN A 10 1.03 7.74 -21.00
C ASN A 10 2.06 8.34 -20.05
N CYS A 11 1.76 8.43 -18.75
CA CYS A 11 2.68 9.00 -17.77
C CYS A 11 3.23 7.98 -16.76
N ALA A 12 2.82 6.71 -16.83
CA ALA A 12 3.28 5.67 -15.92
C ALA A 12 4.81 5.50 -15.94
N ASP A 13 5.44 5.42 -17.11
CA ASP A 13 6.89 5.29 -17.23
C ASP A 13 7.63 6.49 -16.61
N VAL A 14 7.11 7.72 -16.81
CA VAL A 14 7.70 8.95 -16.22
C VAL A 14 7.54 8.96 -14.70
N HIS A 15 6.38 8.56 -14.19
CA HIS A 15 6.09 8.50 -12.77
C HIS A 15 6.96 7.46 -12.05
N LEU A 16 7.09 6.26 -12.62
CA LEU A 16 7.95 5.21 -12.07
C LEU A 16 9.42 5.61 -12.13
N ALA A 17 9.92 6.08 -13.26
CA ALA A 17 11.32 6.51 -13.39
C ALA A 17 11.67 7.57 -12.35
N ARG A 18 10.81 8.57 -12.16
CA ARG A 18 11.02 9.62 -11.15
C ARG A 18 10.99 9.08 -9.73
N TYR A 19 10.02 8.23 -9.40
CA TYR A 19 9.85 7.74 -8.03
C TYR A 19 10.97 6.78 -7.62
N LEU A 20 11.50 6.02 -8.58
CA LEU A 20 12.53 5.02 -8.34
C LEU A 20 13.96 5.58 -8.42
N ASP A 21 14.14 6.81 -8.92
CA ASP A 21 15.43 7.49 -8.98
C ASP A 21 15.86 7.99 -7.58
N PRO A 22 16.90 7.37 -6.96
CA PRO A 22 17.38 7.78 -5.65
C PRO A 22 18.09 9.15 -5.68
N ASP A 23 18.58 9.56 -6.87
CA ASP A 23 19.34 10.79 -7.08
C ASP A 23 18.46 11.95 -7.58
N HIS A 24 17.14 11.72 -7.69
CA HIS A 24 16.19 12.74 -8.08
C HIS A 24 16.22 13.92 -7.08
N ARG A 25 16.12 15.15 -7.59
CA ARG A 25 16.19 16.39 -6.77
C ARG A 25 15.20 16.43 -5.61
N THR A 26 14.07 15.74 -5.77
CA THR A 26 13.12 15.46 -4.70
C THR A 26 13.01 13.95 -4.57
N PRO A 27 13.91 13.29 -3.82
CA PRO A 27 13.95 11.83 -3.78
C PRO A 27 12.69 11.29 -3.13
N ARG A 28 12.29 10.09 -3.53
CA ARG A 28 11.16 9.36 -2.95
C ARG A 28 11.66 8.20 -2.12
N ALA A 29 10.78 7.68 -1.29
CA ALA A 29 11.17 6.73 -0.25
C ALA A 29 11.36 5.30 -0.75
N PHE A 30 11.30 5.00 -2.06
CA PHE A 30 11.32 3.61 -2.54
C PHE A 30 12.48 2.80 -1.95
N HIS A 31 13.71 3.28 -2.15
CA HIS A 31 14.91 2.58 -1.66
C HIS A 31 14.98 2.46 -0.13
N ALA A 32 14.40 3.41 0.61
CA ALA A 32 14.45 3.43 2.08
C ALA A 32 13.29 2.66 2.74
N TYR A 33 12.11 2.70 2.13
CA TYR A 33 10.88 2.12 2.66
C TYR A 33 10.63 0.71 2.10
N ASP A 34 10.72 0.55 0.77
CA ASP A 34 10.51 -0.73 0.10
C ASP A 34 11.78 -1.60 0.13
N GLY A 35 12.96 -1.00 0.38
CA GLY A 35 14.24 -1.70 0.47
C GLY A 35 14.22 -2.92 1.41
N PRO A 36 15.13 -3.91 1.19
CA PRO A 36 15.08 -5.21 1.84
C PRO A 36 15.07 -5.04 3.36
N GLY A 37 13.90 -5.19 3.95
CA GLY A 37 13.76 -5.29 5.40
C GLY A 37 14.36 -6.60 5.90
N GLU A 38 14.60 -6.66 7.19
CA GLU A 38 14.78 -7.94 7.87
C GLU A 38 13.54 -8.85 7.68
N ASP A 39 13.70 -10.13 8.03
CA ASP A 39 12.72 -11.22 8.00
C ASP A 39 11.26 -10.74 7.82
N PRO A 40 10.56 -11.14 6.73
CA PRO A 40 9.22 -10.63 6.42
C PRO A 40 8.14 -11.11 7.40
N ASP A 41 8.43 -12.01 8.33
CA ASP A 41 7.43 -12.56 9.27
C ASP A 41 7.30 -11.79 10.59
N PRO A 42 8.36 -11.52 11.37
CA PRO A 42 8.25 -10.77 12.60
C PRO A 42 7.90 -9.30 12.34
N LEU A 43 7.08 -8.76 13.24
CA LEU A 43 6.75 -7.35 13.28
C LEU A 43 7.52 -6.67 14.41
N THR A 44 8.57 -5.94 14.04
CA THR A 44 9.42 -5.21 15.00
C THR A 44 8.91 -3.79 15.25
N ALA A 45 9.43 -3.13 16.28
CA ALA A 45 9.13 -1.71 16.51
C ALA A 45 9.63 -0.81 15.37
N LEU A 46 10.71 -1.21 14.68
CA LEU A 46 11.24 -0.49 13.52
C LEU A 46 10.33 -0.64 12.30
N ASP A 47 9.76 -1.84 12.07
CA ASP A 47 8.76 -2.05 11.01
C ASP A 47 7.56 -1.13 11.18
N MET A 48 7.14 -0.89 12.43
CA MET A 48 6.03 0.02 12.71
C MET A 48 6.35 1.49 12.43
N LEU A 49 7.63 1.88 12.47
CA LEU A 49 8.08 3.24 12.15
C LEU A 49 8.34 3.44 10.65
N ALA A 50 8.48 2.37 9.86
CA ALA A 50 8.71 2.47 8.41
C ALA A 50 7.75 3.42 7.66
N PRO A 51 6.43 3.50 7.98
CA PRO A 51 5.53 4.44 7.32
C PRO A 51 5.93 5.91 7.43
N VAL A 52 6.78 6.30 8.39
CA VAL A 52 7.30 7.68 8.51
C VAL A 52 8.00 8.12 7.23
N LEU A 53 8.67 7.18 6.54
CA LEU A 53 9.31 7.43 5.25
C LEU A 53 8.29 7.77 4.14
N LEU A 54 7.03 7.36 4.29
CA LEU A 54 5.92 7.71 3.42
C LEU A 54 5.08 8.88 3.98
N SER A 55 5.75 9.83 4.63
CA SER A 55 5.18 11.07 5.18
C SER A 55 4.06 10.87 6.21
N VAL A 56 4.04 9.71 6.89
CA VAL A 56 3.12 9.43 7.98
C VAL A 56 3.70 9.94 9.30
N ARG A 57 2.87 10.58 10.14
CA ARG A 57 3.27 10.94 11.51
C ARG A 57 3.08 9.78 12.46
N LEU A 58 4.17 9.26 13.01
CA LEU A 58 4.24 8.27 14.08
C LEU A 58 5.36 8.65 15.04
N THR A 59 5.16 8.37 16.32
CA THR A 59 6.14 8.60 17.37
C THR A 59 6.30 7.35 18.23
N TYR A 60 7.32 7.31 19.09
CA TYR A 60 7.47 6.22 20.05
C TYR A 60 6.23 6.04 20.95
N ALA A 61 5.48 7.12 21.23
CA ALA A 61 4.27 7.08 22.04
C ALA A 61 3.12 6.31 21.38
N ASP A 62 3.11 6.23 20.04
CA ASP A 62 2.15 5.41 19.29
C ASP A 62 2.61 3.94 19.23
N ILE A 63 3.93 3.69 19.21
CA ILE A 63 4.52 2.36 18.98
C ILE A 63 4.70 1.55 20.26
N LEU A 64 5.24 2.13 21.34
CA LEU A 64 5.49 1.39 22.58
C LEU A 64 4.25 0.67 23.14
N PRO A 65 3.03 1.28 23.12
CA PRO A 65 1.82 0.58 23.57
C PRO A 65 1.48 -0.67 22.76
N MET A 66 1.96 -0.81 21.53
CA MET A 66 1.72 -2.02 20.71
C MET A 66 2.42 -3.26 21.29
N PHE A 67 3.47 -3.07 22.07
CA PHE A 67 4.23 -4.14 22.74
C PHE A 67 3.89 -4.29 24.23
N ALA A 68 2.84 -3.60 24.70
CA ALA A 68 2.30 -3.82 26.03
C ALA A 68 1.63 -5.20 26.15
N LYS A 69 1.34 -5.64 27.38
CA LYS A 69 0.69 -6.93 27.64
C LYS A 69 -0.79 -6.97 27.24
N THR A 70 -1.47 -5.81 27.25
CA THR A 70 -2.92 -5.69 26.99
C THR A 70 -3.23 -4.35 26.31
N GLY A 71 -4.46 -4.22 25.78
CA GLY A 71 -5.00 -2.98 25.23
C GLY A 71 -5.05 -2.94 23.70
N HIS A 72 -5.82 -1.99 23.16
CA HIS A 72 -6.13 -1.93 21.73
C HIS A 72 -4.89 -1.84 20.82
N HIS A 73 -3.82 -1.19 21.26
CA HIS A 73 -2.57 -1.12 20.49
C HIS A 73 -1.92 -2.51 20.32
N ARG A 74 -1.92 -3.32 21.40
CA ARG A 74 -1.45 -4.70 21.36
C ARG A 74 -2.36 -5.57 20.50
N ASP A 75 -3.68 -5.38 20.59
CA ASP A 75 -4.63 -6.15 19.78
C ASP A 75 -4.48 -5.86 18.29
N LEU A 76 -4.25 -4.60 17.91
CA LEU A 76 -3.87 -4.23 16.55
C LEU A 76 -2.58 -4.91 16.12
N ARG A 77 -1.52 -4.89 16.97
CA ARG A 77 -0.27 -5.59 16.66
C ARG A 77 -0.51 -7.07 16.39
N THR A 78 -1.27 -7.73 17.24
CA THR A 78 -1.60 -9.16 17.09
C THR A 78 -2.43 -9.42 15.83
N ALA A 79 -3.36 -8.53 15.47
CA ALA A 79 -4.11 -8.67 14.23
C ALA A 79 -3.20 -8.53 12.98
N MET A 80 -2.22 -7.62 13.01
CA MET A 80 -1.22 -7.50 11.95
C MET A 80 -0.29 -8.72 11.90
N GLU A 81 0.17 -9.23 13.04
CA GLU A 81 0.97 -10.46 13.14
C GLU A 81 0.23 -11.69 12.59
N ALA A 82 -1.10 -11.75 12.77
CA ALA A 82 -1.91 -12.81 12.18
C ALA A 82 -1.90 -12.78 10.64
N VAL A 83 -1.76 -11.61 10.01
CA VAL A 83 -1.56 -11.51 8.55
C VAL A 83 -0.18 -12.04 8.16
N LEU A 84 0.85 -11.75 8.96
CA LEU A 84 2.22 -12.15 8.62
C LEU A 84 2.46 -13.64 8.86
N THR A 85 1.95 -14.18 9.94
CA THR A 85 2.21 -15.58 10.34
C THR A 85 1.31 -16.61 9.65
N ASP A 86 0.20 -16.19 9.03
CA ASP A 86 -0.69 -17.09 8.30
C ASP A 86 -0.05 -17.50 6.95
N PRO A 87 0.22 -18.81 6.71
CA PRO A 87 0.80 -19.30 5.47
C PRO A 87 -0.03 -18.94 4.24
N ALA A 88 -1.36 -18.84 4.38
CA ALA A 88 -2.24 -18.46 3.29
C ALA A 88 -2.00 -17.00 2.84
N CYS A 89 -1.54 -16.13 3.74
CA CYS A 89 -1.24 -14.73 3.42
C CYS A 89 0.15 -14.54 2.80
N ARG A 90 1.11 -15.44 3.06
CA ARG A 90 2.51 -15.30 2.59
C ARG A 90 2.63 -15.24 1.07
N ASN A 91 1.90 -16.12 0.38
CA ASN A 91 1.95 -16.24 -1.09
C ASN A 91 0.69 -15.72 -1.77
N ALA A 92 -0.22 -15.09 -1.02
CA ALA A 92 -1.43 -14.54 -1.61
C ALA A 92 -1.12 -13.32 -2.47
N ASP A 93 -1.85 -13.22 -3.57
CA ASP A 93 -1.80 -12.09 -4.50
C ASP A 93 -3.16 -11.39 -4.46
N PHE A 94 -3.15 -10.10 -4.15
CA PHE A 94 -4.34 -9.26 -4.13
C PHE A 94 -5.14 -9.37 -5.43
N LEU A 95 -4.50 -9.56 -6.58
CA LEU A 95 -5.18 -9.68 -7.87
C LEU A 95 -5.87 -11.03 -8.06
N THR A 96 -5.59 -12.05 -7.26
CA THR A 96 -6.16 -13.40 -7.46
C THR A 96 -7.09 -13.84 -6.33
N ILE A 97 -6.96 -13.26 -5.14
CA ILE A 97 -7.83 -13.60 -4.01
C ILE A 97 -9.27 -13.11 -4.20
N ASP A 98 -10.18 -13.84 -3.57
CA ASP A 98 -11.56 -13.42 -3.33
C ASP A 98 -11.63 -12.53 -2.08
N LEU A 99 -12.06 -11.28 -2.26
CA LEU A 99 -12.18 -10.30 -1.17
C LEU A 99 -13.36 -10.61 -0.23
N ASP A 100 -14.36 -11.36 -0.70
CA ASP A 100 -15.57 -11.67 0.05
C ASP A 100 -15.45 -12.95 0.87
N ASN A 101 -14.44 -13.79 0.61
CA ASN A 101 -14.21 -15.01 1.37
C ASN A 101 -13.89 -14.69 2.85
N PRO A 102 -14.77 -15.06 3.81
CA PRO A 102 -14.62 -14.70 5.21
C PRO A 102 -13.47 -15.45 5.91
N ARG A 103 -12.89 -16.47 5.27
CA ARG A 103 -11.75 -17.24 5.77
C ARG A 103 -10.51 -17.07 4.90
N GLY A 104 -10.57 -16.23 3.87
CA GLY A 104 -9.46 -15.99 2.96
C GLY A 104 -8.39 -15.04 3.54
N PRO A 105 -7.23 -14.93 2.87
CA PRO A 105 -6.17 -14.00 3.26
C PRO A 105 -6.65 -12.56 3.46
N TRP A 106 -7.57 -12.09 2.60
CA TRP A 106 -8.12 -10.74 2.70
C TRP A 106 -8.91 -10.52 3.99
N ALA A 107 -9.63 -11.52 4.51
CA ALA A 107 -10.36 -11.39 5.76
C ALA A 107 -9.42 -11.09 6.95
N ARG A 108 -8.19 -11.61 6.93
CA ARG A 108 -7.15 -11.28 7.93
C ARG A 108 -6.70 -9.83 7.80
N VAL A 109 -6.47 -9.36 6.57
CA VAL A 109 -6.09 -7.97 6.30
C VAL A 109 -7.19 -7.01 6.75
N ARG A 110 -8.46 -7.31 6.42
CA ARG A 110 -9.62 -6.53 6.89
C ARG A 110 -9.71 -6.50 8.41
N HIS A 111 -9.50 -7.63 9.08
CA HIS A 111 -9.49 -7.66 10.54
C HIS A 111 -8.39 -6.77 11.14
N ALA A 112 -7.18 -6.75 10.56
CA ALA A 112 -6.13 -5.82 10.99
C ALA A 112 -6.51 -4.34 10.77
N PHE A 113 -7.24 -4.03 9.68
CA PHE A 113 -7.77 -2.69 9.45
C PHE A 113 -8.84 -2.30 10.48
N GLU A 114 -9.77 -3.19 10.79
CA GLU A 114 -10.81 -2.99 11.81
C GLU A 114 -10.23 -2.83 13.21
N ALA A 115 -9.22 -3.63 13.56
CA ALA A 115 -8.50 -3.54 14.84
C ALA A 115 -7.82 -2.18 15.05
N SER A 116 -7.64 -1.38 13.99
CA SER A 116 -7.08 -0.02 14.08
C SER A 116 -8.10 1.04 14.51
N TYR A 117 -9.40 0.77 14.38
CA TYR A 117 -10.44 1.76 14.69
C TYR A 117 -10.43 2.25 16.15
N PRO A 118 -10.25 1.40 17.19
CA PRO A 118 -10.15 1.88 18.56
C PRO A 118 -8.77 2.46 18.93
N VAL A 119 -7.76 2.33 18.06
CA VAL A 119 -6.38 2.74 18.37
C VAL A 119 -6.17 4.22 18.09
N HIS A 120 -5.70 4.97 19.08
CA HIS A 120 -5.40 6.39 18.89
C HIS A 120 -4.28 6.56 17.86
N ASN A 121 -4.41 7.53 16.95
CA ASN A 121 -3.46 7.86 15.88
C ASN A 121 -3.07 6.75 14.87
N ILE A 122 -3.34 5.46 15.12
CA ILE A 122 -3.02 4.38 14.17
C ILE A 122 -4.30 3.90 13.50
N LYS A 123 -4.47 4.27 12.23
CA LYS A 123 -5.61 3.91 11.39
C LYS A 123 -5.15 3.15 10.15
N VAL A 124 -6.10 2.71 9.31
CA VAL A 124 -5.89 1.94 8.07
C VAL A 124 -4.76 2.50 7.20
N VAL A 125 -4.60 3.82 7.09
CA VAL A 125 -3.48 4.44 6.33
C VAL A 125 -2.12 3.98 6.82
N LYS A 126 -1.95 3.89 8.15
CA LYS A 126 -0.68 3.44 8.75
C LYS A 126 -0.54 1.91 8.66
N VAL A 127 -1.62 1.19 8.97
CA VAL A 127 -1.63 -0.28 8.97
C VAL A 127 -1.35 -0.85 7.58
N SER A 128 -2.00 -0.32 6.54
CA SER A 128 -1.77 -0.73 5.15
C SER A 128 -0.31 -0.52 4.74
N LYS A 129 0.31 0.61 5.10
CA LYS A 129 1.74 0.87 4.83
C LYS A 129 2.66 -0.09 5.59
N ILE A 130 2.36 -0.43 6.85
CA ILE A 130 3.16 -1.42 7.60
C ILE A 130 3.07 -2.79 6.92
N LEU A 131 1.84 -3.25 6.67
CA LEU A 131 1.58 -4.56 6.11
C LEU A 131 2.02 -4.69 4.65
N HIS A 132 1.86 -3.65 3.83
CA HIS A 132 2.32 -3.64 2.43
C HIS A 132 3.81 -3.93 2.36
N ARG A 133 4.62 -3.26 3.20
CA ARG A 133 6.08 -3.48 3.23
C ARG A 133 6.45 -4.95 3.50
N LYS A 134 5.65 -5.66 4.31
CA LYS A 134 5.89 -7.08 4.65
C LYS A 134 5.20 -8.05 3.69
N ARG A 135 4.09 -7.65 3.06
CA ARG A 135 3.27 -8.47 2.14
C ARG A 135 2.90 -7.65 0.90
N PRO A 136 3.88 -7.24 0.07
CA PRO A 136 3.67 -6.25 -0.99
C PRO A 136 2.82 -6.78 -2.16
N LYS A 137 2.65 -8.11 -2.28
CA LYS A 137 1.76 -8.75 -3.27
C LYS A 137 0.31 -8.87 -2.77
N LEU A 138 0.07 -8.82 -1.45
CA LEU A 138 -1.26 -9.03 -0.86
C LEU A 138 -1.93 -7.73 -0.41
N VAL A 139 -1.19 -6.81 0.22
CA VAL A 139 -1.79 -5.65 0.89
C VAL A 139 -1.53 -4.40 0.06
N PRO A 140 -2.54 -3.79 -0.60
CA PRO A 140 -2.36 -2.50 -1.23
C PRO A 140 -2.14 -1.40 -0.19
N ILE A 141 -1.37 -0.38 -0.53
CA ILE A 141 -1.23 0.82 0.31
C ILE A 141 -2.56 1.57 0.31
N TYR A 142 -3.03 2.00 1.48
CA TYR A 142 -4.15 2.92 1.61
C TYR A 142 -3.62 4.32 1.91
N ASP A 143 -3.95 5.28 1.06
CA ASP A 143 -3.85 6.68 1.43
C ASP A 143 -4.96 7.54 0.80
N ARG A 144 -4.90 8.83 1.13
CA ARG A 144 -5.90 9.80 0.67
C ARG A 144 -5.87 9.98 -0.85
N GLU A 145 -4.71 9.95 -1.47
CA GLU A 145 -4.57 10.26 -2.90
C GLU A 145 -5.01 9.07 -3.75
N LEU A 146 -4.69 7.84 -3.34
CA LEU A 146 -5.25 6.63 -3.95
C LEU A 146 -6.77 6.61 -3.84
N TYR A 147 -7.31 6.88 -2.64
CA TYR A 147 -8.77 6.92 -2.44
C TYR A 147 -9.44 7.99 -3.32
N ARG A 148 -8.86 9.19 -3.34
CA ARG A 148 -9.38 10.31 -4.14
C ARG A 148 -9.40 10.01 -5.63
N TYR A 149 -8.40 9.28 -6.12
CA TYR A 149 -8.34 8.91 -7.53
C TYR A 149 -9.54 8.03 -7.92
N TYR A 150 -9.80 6.96 -7.18
CA TYR A 150 -10.84 5.99 -7.53
C TYR A 150 -12.25 6.40 -7.11
N VAL A 151 -12.39 6.97 -5.92
CA VAL A 151 -13.71 7.18 -5.27
C VAL A 151 -14.08 8.66 -5.19
N GLY A 152 -13.08 9.56 -5.20
CA GLY A 152 -13.27 10.99 -4.99
C GLY A 152 -13.12 11.40 -3.51
N PRO A 153 -13.62 12.58 -3.11
CA PRO A 153 -13.46 13.05 -1.73
C PRO A 153 -14.20 12.12 -0.75
N PRO A 154 -13.57 11.69 0.36
CA PRO A 154 -14.21 10.78 1.32
C PRO A 154 -15.40 11.44 2.00
N THR A 155 -16.54 10.75 1.98
CA THR A 155 -17.78 11.14 2.67
C THR A 155 -17.79 10.68 4.13
N ASP A 156 -17.27 9.49 4.41
CA ASP A 156 -16.98 8.98 5.76
C ASP A 156 -15.52 8.50 5.86
N ARG A 157 -14.75 9.08 6.78
CA ARG A 157 -13.32 8.77 6.93
C ARG A 157 -13.04 7.41 7.57
N TRP A 158 -14.02 6.81 8.27
CA TRP A 158 -13.80 5.58 9.04
C TRP A 158 -13.87 4.33 8.17
N THR A 159 -14.89 4.22 7.33
CA THR A 159 -15.13 3.05 6.47
C THR A 159 -14.79 3.26 5.00
N ALA A 160 -14.45 4.49 4.58
CA ALA A 160 -14.13 4.83 3.18
C ALA A 160 -13.26 3.79 2.46
N HIS A 161 -12.21 3.29 3.12
CA HIS A 161 -11.32 2.28 2.54
C HIS A 161 -12.05 1.01 2.04
N GLN A 162 -13.18 0.61 2.62
CA GLN A 162 -13.91 -0.60 2.22
C GLN A 162 -14.41 -0.52 0.77
N ASP A 163 -14.85 0.66 0.33
CA ASP A 163 -15.34 0.88 -1.04
C ASP A 163 -14.21 0.85 -2.08
N LEU A 164 -12.97 1.14 -1.65
CA LEU A 164 -11.82 1.23 -2.55
C LEU A 164 -11.37 -0.14 -3.06
N TRP A 165 -11.39 -1.18 -2.22
CA TRP A 165 -10.72 -2.43 -2.53
C TRP A 165 -11.31 -3.20 -3.71
N PRO A 166 -12.64 -3.36 -3.84
CA PRO A 166 -13.22 -4.00 -5.00
C PRO A 166 -12.96 -3.21 -6.30
N LEU A 167 -13.02 -1.88 -6.23
CA LEU A 167 -12.74 -0.99 -7.36
C LEU A 167 -11.30 -1.13 -7.83
N LEU A 168 -10.35 -1.03 -6.90
CA LEU A 168 -8.93 -1.18 -7.18
C LEU A 168 -8.63 -2.57 -7.74
N GLN A 169 -9.11 -3.64 -7.12
CA GLN A 169 -8.84 -5.01 -7.58
C GLN A 169 -9.38 -5.25 -9.00
N ALA A 170 -10.62 -4.81 -9.28
CA ALA A 170 -11.22 -4.96 -10.59
C ALA A 170 -10.44 -4.21 -11.67
N ASP A 171 -10.06 -2.97 -11.39
CA ASP A 171 -9.34 -2.12 -12.35
C ASP A 171 -7.92 -2.63 -12.62
N LEU A 172 -7.19 -3.04 -11.58
CA LEU A 172 -5.86 -3.64 -11.74
C LEU A 172 -5.91 -4.96 -12.51
N ARG A 173 -6.96 -5.78 -12.35
CA ARG A 173 -7.16 -7.01 -13.14
C ARG A 173 -7.36 -6.69 -14.62
N VAL A 174 -8.19 -5.70 -14.96
CA VAL A 174 -8.43 -5.27 -16.35
C VAL A 174 -7.14 -4.80 -17.02
N HIS A 175 -6.23 -4.20 -16.25
CA HIS A 175 -5.00 -3.61 -16.76
C HIS A 175 -3.72 -4.39 -16.39
N GLN A 176 -3.87 -5.63 -15.93
CA GLN A 176 -2.77 -6.43 -15.37
C GLN A 176 -1.63 -6.66 -16.37
N GLU A 177 -1.94 -6.97 -17.64
CA GLU A 177 -0.93 -7.24 -18.65
C GLU A 177 -0.03 -6.01 -18.87
N TRP A 178 -0.65 -4.84 -19.08
CA TRP A 178 0.09 -3.59 -19.24
C TRP A 178 0.88 -3.23 -17.98
N LEU A 179 0.28 -3.36 -16.79
CA LEU A 179 0.96 -3.11 -15.53
C LEU A 179 2.18 -4.02 -15.36
N THR A 180 2.06 -5.30 -15.73
CA THR A 180 3.18 -6.26 -15.71
C THR A 180 4.31 -5.81 -16.62
N GLN A 181 3.99 -5.38 -17.85
CA GLN A 181 4.98 -4.91 -18.79
C GLN A 181 5.70 -3.64 -18.31
N VAL A 182 4.96 -2.64 -17.79
CA VAL A 182 5.59 -1.41 -17.29
C VAL A 182 6.40 -1.69 -16.03
N THR A 183 5.87 -2.45 -15.06
CA THR A 183 6.61 -2.82 -13.85
C THR A 183 7.91 -3.55 -14.17
N ALA A 184 7.91 -4.46 -15.15
CA ALA A 184 9.11 -5.18 -15.57
C ALA A 184 10.22 -4.26 -16.12
N ARG A 185 9.87 -3.20 -16.84
CA ARG A 185 10.84 -2.19 -17.35
C ARG A 185 11.50 -1.37 -16.25
N HIS A 186 10.84 -1.25 -15.11
CA HIS A 186 11.24 -0.40 -13.99
C HIS A 186 11.71 -1.22 -12.77
N GLN A 187 12.08 -2.49 -12.96
CA GLN A 187 12.63 -3.27 -11.85
C GLN A 187 13.96 -2.65 -11.39
N PRO A 188 14.12 -2.37 -10.09
CA PRO A 188 15.36 -1.81 -9.57
C PRO A 188 16.43 -2.91 -9.49
N GLU A 189 17.65 -2.59 -9.93
CA GLU A 189 18.76 -3.57 -9.91
C GLU A 189 19.26 -3.90 -8.49
N ASN A 190 19.21 -2.95 -7.57
CA ASN A 190 19.79 -3.05 -6.22
C ASN A 190 18.79 -2.71 -5.10
N ALA A 191 17.51 -2.96 -5.30
CA ALA A 191 16.47 -2.74 -4.29
C ALA A 191 15.47 -3.90 -4.26
N ALA A 192 14.46 -3.80 -3.41
CA ALA A 192 13.40 -4.80 -3.37
C ALA A 192 12.60 -4.85 -4.68
N GLU A 193 12.03 -6.02 -4.96
CA GLU A 193 11.15 -6.26 -6.11
C GLU A 193 10.04 -5.21 -6.15
N LEU A 194 9.91 -4.51 -7.28
CA LEU A 194 8.76 -3.66 -7.54
C LEU A 194 7.56 -4.55 -7.88
N THR A 195 6.61 -4.67 -6.95
CA THR A 195 5.38 -5.43 -7.17
C THR A 195 4.36 -4.63 -7.98
N LEU A 196 3.36 -5.31 -8.57
CA LEU A 196 2.27 -4.65 -9.30
C LEU A 196 1.48 -3.68 -8.43
N LEU A 197 1.20 -4.05 -7.17
CA LEU A 197 0.49 -3.16 -6.23
C LEU A 197 1.30 -1.90 -5.95
N ARG A 198 2.61 -2.04 -5.74
CA ARG A 198 3.47 -0.90 -5.46
C ARG A 198 3.66 -0.01 -6.69
N ALA A 199 3.80 -0.59 -7.88
CA ALA A 199 3.85 0.17 -9.13
C ALA A 199 2.55 0.95 -9.36
N ALA A 200 1.39 0.31 -9.16
CA ALA A 200 0.10 0.97 -9.30
C ALA A 200 -0.08 2.12 -8.30
N ASP A 201 0.28 1.90 -7.03
CA ASP A 201 0.28 2.94 -6.00
C ASP A 201 1.18 4.12 -6.38
N ILE A 202 2.42 3.88 -6.81
CA ILE A 202 3.36 4.93 -7.24
C ILE A 202 2.79 5.74 -8.41
N VAL A 203 2.28 5.07 -9.45
CA VAL A 203 1.74 5.73 -10.65
C VAL A 203 0.57 6.63 -10.28
N VAL A 204 -0.39 6.13 -9.48
CA VAL A 204 -1.55 6.92 -9.07
C VAL A 204 -1.13 8.07 -8.14
N TRP A 205 -0.26 7.81 -7.18
CA TRP A 205 0.19 8.81 -6.21
C TRP A 205 0.97 9.95 -6.88
N GLU A 206 1.96 9.63 -7.71
CA GLU A 206 2.73 10.65 -8.45
C GLU A 206 1.84 11.45 -9.40
N HIS A 207 0.84 10.83 -10.03
CA HIS A 207 -0.16 11.54 -10.83
C HIS A 207 -0.94 12.57 -9.99
N GLN A 208 -1.31 12.23 -8.76
CA GLN A 208 -2.04 13.15 -7.86
C GLN A 208 -1.17 14.27 -7.30
N VAL A 209 0.11 14.01 -6.98
CA VAL A 209 0.95 14.96 -6.23
C VAL A 209 1.99 15.70 -7.08
N ALA A 210 2.34 15.17 -8.25
CA ALA A 210 3.36 15.71 -9.15
C ALA A 210 3.00 15.44 -10.62
N PRO A 211 1.84 15.97 -11.08
CA PRO A 211 1.34 15.72 -12.43
C PRO A 211 2.34 16.18 -13.48
N THR A 212 2.30 15.52 -14.64
CA THR A 212 3.22 15.75 -15.74
C THR A 212 2.46 16.01 -17.03
N SER A 213 3.08 16.72 -17.98
CA SER A 213 2.50 16.92 -19.31
C SER A 213 2.32 15.61 -20.07
N ALA A 214 3.12 14.57 -19.75
CA ALA A 214 2.96 13.24 -20.35
C ALA A 214 1.59 12.62 -20.07
N CYS A 215 0.87 13.05 -19.03
CA CYS A 215 -0.50 12.57 -18.77
C CYS A 215 -1.54 13.22 -19.71
N THR A 216 -1.21 14.34 -20.38
CA THR A 216 -2.12 15.11 -21.25
C THR A 216 -1.84 14.94 -22.74
N ASP A 217 -0.72 14.31 -23.12
CA ASP A 217 -0.29 14.17 -24.52
C ASP A 217 -1.03 13.04 -25.27
N SER A 218 -2.34 12.93 -25.06
CA SER A 218 -3.23 12.06 -25.84
C SER A 218 -4.53 12.79 -26.16
N ALA A 219 -4.45 13.62 -27.18
CA ALA A 219 -5.58 14.02 -28.02
C ALA A 219 -5.36 13.43 -29.42
#